data_AF-A0A7C0XNT5-F1
#
_entry.id   AF-A0A7C0XNT5-F1
#
_cell.length_a   1.000
_cell.length_b   1.000
_cell.length_c   1.000
_cell.angle_alpha   90.00
_cell.angle_beta   90.00
_cell.angle_gamma   90.00
#
_symmetry.space_group_name_H-M   'P 1'
#
loop_
_entity.id
_entity.type
_entity.pdbx_description
1 polymer ?
#
loop_
_entity_poly.entity_id
_entity_poly.type
_entity_poly.pdbx_seq_one_letter_code
_entity_poly.pdbx_strand_id
1 'polypeptide(L)'
;MNEEAGRIKKDIALFEALSLGAASAAGAASAAGAREEVLSLAKAYFEDAKYYLEKGDFFTAFGCINYAHGLADGVRKLSSQPNDKPENRT
;
A
#
# COMPACT_ATOMS: atom_id res chain seq x y z
N MET A 1 8.59 -20.48 -18.80
CA MET A 1 8.65 -19.70 -17.54
C MET A 1 7.44 -18.78 -17.54
N ASN A 2 6.56 -18.85 -16.53
CA ASN A 2 5.33 -18.04 -16.49
C ASN A 2 5.66 -16.54 -16.45
N GLU A 3 5.26 -15.81 -17.48
CA GLU A 3 5.45 -14.36 -17.59
C GLU A 3 4.68 -13.59 -16.51
N GLU A 4 3.56 -14.16 -16.07
CA GLU A 4 2.67 -13.65 -15.02
C GLU A 4 3.40 -13.60 -13.67
N ALA A 5 4.10 -14.69 -13.32
CA ALA A 5 4.89 -14.76 -12.10
C ALA A 5 6.03 -13.73 -12.10
N GLY A 6 6.59 -13.43 -13.28
CA GLY A 6 7.64 -12.42 -13.43
C GLY A 6 7.14 -11.00 -13.15
N ARG A 7 5.91 -10.67 -13.52
CA ARG A 7 5.29 -9.36 -13.20
C ARG A 7 4.98 -9.24 -11.72
N ILE A 8 4.31 -10.24 -11.14
CA ILE A 8 3.94 -10.23 -9.72
C ILE A 8 5.18 -10.08 -8.82
N LYS A 9 6.28 -10.77 -9.14
CA LYS A 9 7.55 -10.62 -8.41
C LYS A 9 8.12 -9.20 -8.49
N LYS A 10 8.00 -8.53 -9.64
CA LYS A 10 8.42 -7.13 -9.77
C LYS A 10 7.56 -6.21 -8.93
N ASP A 11 6.24 -6.42 -8.93
CA ASP A 11 5.30 -5.60 -8.15
C ASP A 11 5.51 -5.79 -6.63
N ILE A 12 5.81 -7.01 -6.19
CA ILE A 12 6.21 -7.33 -4.80
C ILE A 12 7.49 -6.58 -4.44
N ALA A 13 8.55 -6.67 -5.27
CA ALA A 13 9.81 -5.98 -5.00
C ALA A 13 9.64 -4.44 -4.95
N LEU A 14 8.77 -3.89 -5.81
CA LEU A 14 8.44 -2.47 -5.79
C LEU A 14 7.73 -2.08 -4.49
N PHE A 15 6.79 -2.90 -4.01
CA PHE A 15 6.09 -2.64 -2.74
C PHE A 15 7.04 -2.67 -1.54
N GLU A 16 7.99 -3.61 -1.49
CA GLU A 16 9.02 -3.64 -0.43
C GLU A 16 9.84 -2.35 -0.41
N ALA A 17 10.31 -1.89 -1.57
CA ALA A 17 11.07 -0.67 -1.70
C ALA A 17 10.28 0.57 -1.22
N LEU A 18 8.97 0.61 -1.48
CA LEU A 18 8.08 1.70 -1.07
C LEU A 18 7.75 1.65 0.44
N SER A 19 7.46 0.45 0.96
CA SER A 19 7.11 0.21 2.37
C SER A 19 8.25 0.62 3.32
N LEU A 20 9.51 0.34 2.95
CA LEU A 20 10.70 0.78 3.67
C LEU A 20 10.79 2.31 3.80
N GLY A 21 10.22 3.07 2.86
CA GLY A 21 10.18 4.53 2.91
C GLY A 21 9.07 5.12 3.79
N ALA A 22 8.02 4.35 4.12
CA ALA A 22 6.83 4.85 4.83
C ALA A 22 6.88 4.68 6.36
N ALA A 23 7.85 3.93 6.89
CA ALA A 23 7.93 3.58 8.31
C ALA A 23 8.40 4.72 9.26
N SER A 24 8.65 5.94 8.77
CA SER A 24 9.32 6.99 9.54
C SER A 24 8.46 8.14 10.06
N ALA A 25 7.15 7.98 10.27
CA ALA A 25 6.33 9.05 10.84
C ALA A 25 5.18 8.52 11.73
N ALA A 26 5.52 8.11 12.95
CA ALA A 26 4.55 7.86 14.02
C ALA A 26 4.42 9.11 14.92
N GLY A 27 3.29 9.80 14.84
CA GLY A 27 3.00 10.92 15.74
C GLY A 27 1.65 11.62 15.47
N ALA A 28 0.78 11.58 16.49
CA ALA A 28 -0.44 12.36 16.73
C ALA A 28 -1.79 11.91 16.10
N ALA A 29 -2.83 11.90 16.95
CA ALA A 29 -4.02 11.06 16.89
C ALA A 29 -5.22 11.64 16.11
N SER A 30 -6.18 10.74 15.84
CA SER A 30 -7.48 10.83 15.13
C SER A 30 -7.47 10.64 13.61
N ALA A 31 -6.51 11.20 12.87
CA ALA A 31 -6.34 10.92 11.43
C ALA A 31 -5.13 10.04 11.12
N ALA A 32 -4.20 9.85 12.08
CA ALA A 32 -3.07 8.94 11.94
C ALA A 32 -3.44 7.48 12.19
N GLY A 33 -4.38 7.20 13.09
CA GLY A 33 -4.82 5.83 13.40
C GLY A 33 -5.40 5.12 12.17
N ALA A 34 -6.33 5.77 11.47
CA ALA A 34 -6.89 5.22 10.23
C ALA A 34 -5.83 5.02 9.13
N ARG A 35 -4.80 5.87 9.05
CA ARG A 35 -3.69 5.69 8.09
C ARG A 35 -2.82 4.50 8.46
N GLU A 36 -2.53 4.33 9.74
CA GLU A 36 -1.76 3.21 10.25
C GLU A 36 -2.51 1.88 10.04
N GLU A 37 -3.83 1.86 10.26
CA GLU A 37 -4.69 0.72 9.93
C GLU A 37 -4.66 0.38 8.44
N VAL A 38 -4.75 1.39 7.55
CA VAL A 38 -4.66 1.18 6.10
C VAL A 38 -3.28 0.69 5.67
N LEU A 39 -2.20 1.20 6.27
CA LEU A 39 -0.84 0.71 6.00
C LEU A 39 -0.64 -0.72 6.53
N SER A 40 -1.19 -1.05 7.70
CA SER A 40 -1.21 -2.40 8.24
C SER A 40 -1.95 -3.35 7.29
N LEU A 41 -3.10 -2.94 6.78
CA LEU A 41 -3.87 -3.69 5.79
C LEU A 41 -3.08 -3.88 4.48
N ALA A 42 -2.40 -2.84 3.99
CA ALA A 42 -1.55 -2.94 2.80
C ALA A 42 -0.42 -3.97 2.99
N LYS A 43 0.20 -4.02 4.18
CA LYS A 43 1.20 -5.04 4.53
C LYS A 43 0.61 -6.45 4.59
N ALA A 44 -0.59 -6.62 5.14
CA ALA A 44 -1.27 -7.91 5.17
C ALA A 44 -1.50 -8.46 3.74
N TYR A 45 -2.03 -7.61 2.84
CA TYR A 45 -2.23 -7.99 1.44
C TYR A 45 -0.92 -8.25 0.69
N PHE A 46 0.17 -7.57 1.05
CA PHE A 46 1.49 -7.86 0.52
C PHE A 46 1.99 -9.27 0.92
N GLU A 47 1.81 -9.66 2.18
CA GLU A 47 2.15 -11.01 2.63
C GLU A 47 1.25 -12.07 1.98
N ASP A 48 -0.04 -11.79 1.80
CA ASP A 48 -0.95 -12.65 1.04
C ASP A 48 -0.49 -12.82 -0.42
N ALA A 49 -0.05 -11.74 -1.07
CA ALA A 49 0.46 -11.81 -2.44
C ALA A 49 1.66 -12.76 -2.56
N LYS A 50 2.57 -12.74 -1.57
CA LYS A 50 3.70 -13.69 -1.49
C LYS A 50 3.21 -15.11 -1.31
N TYR A 51 2.28 -15.34 -0.38
CA TYR A 51 1.70 -16.65 -0.12
C TYR A 51 1.03 -17.25 -1.37
N TYR A 52 0.16 -16.50 -2.05
CA TYR A 52 -0.54 -16.99 -3.25
C TYR A 52 0.42 -17.19 -4.43
N LEU A 53 1.47 -16.36 -4.54
CA LEU A 53 2.51 -16.54 -5.55
C LEU A 53 3.27 -17.85 -5.33
N GLU A 54 3.63 -18.18 -4.08
CA GLU A 54 4.29 -19.46 -3.75
C GLU A 54 3.37 -20.67 -3.98
N LYS A 55 2.06 -20.51 -3.81
CA LYS A 55 1.05 -21.53 -4.11
C LYS A 55 0.77 -21.70 -5.61
N GLY A 56 1.27 -20.80 -6.46
CA GLY A 56 0.99 -20.80 -7.90
C GLY A 56 -0.37 -20.22 -8.28
N ASP A 57 -1.07 -19.57 -7.34
CA ASP A 57 -2.29 -18.82 -7.62
C ASP A 57 -1.92 -17.39 -8.04
N PHE A 58 -1.56 -17.24 -9.31
CA PHE A 58 -1.09 -15.97 -9.85
C PHE A 58 -2.20 -14.91 -9.93
N PHE A 59 -3.46 -15.31 -10.10
CA PHE A 59 -4.58 -14.36 -10.20
C PHE A 59 -4.85 -13.71 -8.84
N THR A 60 -4.93 -14.52 -7.78
CA THR A 60 -5.10 -14.02 -6.42
C THR A 60 -3.89 -13.21 -5.97
N ALA A 61 -2.67 -13.70 -6.24
CA ALA A 61 -1.44 -12.97 -5.91
C ALA A 61 -1.36 -11.60 -6.61
N PHE A 62 -1.75 -11.53 -7.88
CA PHE A 62 -1.81 -10.27 -8.63
C PHE A 62 -2.88 -9.32 -8.06
N GLY A 63 -4.05 -9.84 -7.67
CA GLY A 63 -5.07 -9.03 -6.99
C GLY A 63 -4.56 -8.43 -5.67
N CYS A 64 -3.94 -9.27 -4.84
CA CYS A 64 -3.44 -8.86 -3.54
C CYS A 64 -2.37 -7.76 -3.63
N ILE A 65 -1.38 -7.89 -4.53
CA ILE A 65 -0.31 -6.89 -4.64
C ILE A 65 -0.80 -5.56 -5.19
N ASN A 66 -1.74 -5.57 -6.14
CA ASN A 66 -2.35 -4.35 -6.66
C ASN A 66 -3.18 -3.62 -5.60
N TYR A 67 -3.91 -4.38 -4.78
CA TYR A 67 -4.67 -3.80 -3.68
C TYR A 67 -3.73 -3.17 -2.63
N ALA A 68 -2.64 -3.85 -2.27
CA ALA A 68 -1.62 -3.31 -1.38
C ALA A 68 -1.04 -1.98 -1.89
N HIS A 69 -0.64 -1.91 -3.17
CA HIS A 69 -0.18 -0.66 -3.81
C HIS A 69 -1.25 0.44 -3.77
N GLY A 70 -2.50 0.13 -4.10
CA GLY A 70 -3.59 1.10 -4.08
C GLY A 70 -3.84 1.70 -2.69
N LEU A 71 -3.79 0.87 -1.63
CA LEU A 71 -3.90 1.34 -0.25
C LEU A 71 -2.73 2.26 0.14
N ALA A 72 -1.49 1.86 -0.18
CA ALA A 72 -0.31 2.66 0.11
C ALA A 72 -0.31 4.03 -0.61
N ASP A 73 -0.69 4.04 -1.89
CA ASP A 73 -0.80 5.26 -2.69
C ASP A 73 -1.93 6.17 -2.16
N GLY A 74 -3.05 5.60 -1.72
CA GLY A 74 -4.13 6.34 -1.08
C GLY A 74 -3.66 7.08 0.18
N VAL A 75 -2.93 6.39 1.07
CA VAL A 75 -2.36 6.98 2.29
C VAL A 75 -1.35 8.09 1.95
N ARG A 76 -0.50 7.87 0.94
CA ARG A 76 0.47 8.87 0.49
C ARG A 76 -0.22 10.13 -0.07
N LYS A 77 -1.25 9.97 -0.91
CA LYS A 77 -2.03 11.11 -1.43
C LYS A 77 -2.70 11.91 -0.33
N LEU A 78 -3.27 11.25 0.68
CA LEU A 78 -3.87 11.92 1.84
C LEU A 78 -2.83 12.66 2.69
N SER A 79 -1.57 12.22 2.65
CA SER A 79 -0.46 12.85 3.39
C SER A 79 0.19 14.00 2.63
N SER A 80 0.09 14.03 1.29
CA SER A 80 0.62 15.10 0.44
C SER A 80 -0.39 16.19 0.08
N GLN A 81 -1.62 16.17 0.62
CA GLN A 81 -2.53 17.31 0.50
C GLN A 81 -2.05 18.44 1.43
N PRO A 82 -1.63 19.62 0.91
CA PRO A 82 -1.51 20.79 1.75
C PRO A 82 -2.92 21.14 2.26
N ASN A 83 -3.09 21.19 3.58
CA ASN A 83 -4.21 21.89 4.21
C ASN A 83 -4.09 23.37 3.82
N ASP A 84 -4.64 23.77 2.68
CA ASP A 84 -4.74 25.16 2.30
C ASP A 84 -6.08 25.43 1.60
N LYS A 85 -7.09 25.69 2.42
CA LYS A 85 -7.77 27.00 2.43
C LYS A 85 -8.82 27.06 3.54
N PRO A 86 -8.74 28.00 4.49
CA PRO A 86 -9.92 28.47 5.18
C PRO A 86 -10.67 29.42 4.23
N GLU A 87 -11.58 28.90 3.40
CA GLU A 87 -12.49 29.77 2.66
C GLU A 87 -13.68 30.13 3.57
N ASN A 88 -13.46 31.21 4.31
CA ASN A 88 -14.47 32.06 4.90
C ASN A 88 -15.54 32.37 3.83
N ARG A 89 -16.72 31.74 3.94
CA ARG A 89 -17.90 32.16 3.18
C ARG A 89 -18.68 33.13 4.07
N THR A 90 -18.56 34.39 3.69
CA THR A 90 -19.23 35.57 4.24
C THR A 90 -20.74 35.45 4.18
#